data_AF-A0A438GVJ9-F1
#
_entry.id   AF-A0A438GVJ9-F1
#
_cell.length_a   1.000
_cell.length_b   1.000
_cell.length_c   1.000
_cell.angle_alpha   90.00
_cell.angle_beta   90.00
_cell.angle_gamma   90.00
#
_symmetry.space_group_name_H-M   'P 1'
#
loop_
_entity.id
_entity.type
_entity.pdbx_description
1 polymer ?
#
loop_
_entity_poly.entity_id
_entity_poly.type
_entity_poly.pdbx_seq_one_letter_code
_entity_poly.pdbx_strand_id
1 'polypeptide(L)'
;MVSWSIFSTSTEARYFASLVPVVNCLRLVIYGLSLATDEGLIKSVTREGKPEELLRGPLYYVLILLVCTMVFWRESPIGVISLSMMCGGDGIADIMGRRFGSLKLPYNQQKSWAGSISMFVFGFLISIGMLHYFSALGYFQLDWFWTMEKVALISLVATVVESLPTTKVVDDNISVPLASMVMAFLSFGF
;
A
#
# COMPACT_ATOMS: atom_id res chain seq x y z
N MET A 1 -2.40 1.73 9.41
CA MET A 1 -3.41 0.71 9.73
C MET A 1 -3.25 0.10 11.12
N VAL A 2 -2.06 -0.30 11.60
CA VAL A 2 -1.93 -0.92 12.94
C VAL A 2 -2.55 -0.06 14.06
N SER A 3 -2.39 1.26 13.99
CA SER A 3 -2.99 2.20 14.94
C SER A 3 -4.52 2.28 14.92
N TRP A 4 -5.19 1.71 13.90
CA TRP A 4 -6.66 1.75 13.79
C TRP A 4 -7.36 1.04 14.95
N SER A 5 -6.69 0.09 15.62
CA SER A 5 -7.23 -0.61 16.79
C SER A 5 -7.32 0.26 18.05
N ILE A 6 -6.56 1.36 18.10
CA ILE A 6 -6.52 2.29 19.25
C ILE A 6 -7.76 3.21 19.27
N PHE A 7 -8.39 3.42 18.11
CA PHE A 7 -9.52 4.33 18.00
C PHE A 7 -10.82 3.69 18.53
N SER A 8 -11.73 4.51 19.06
CA SER A 8 -13.03 4.04 19.59
C SER A 8 -13.89 3.33 18.53
N THR A 9 -14.91 2.57 18.95
CA THR A 9 -15.86 1.86 18.05
C THR A 9 -16.87 2.77 17.35
N SER A 10 -16.87 4.08 17.64
CA SER A 10 -17.79 5.02 17.00
C SER A 10 -17.53 5.14 15.49
N THR A 11 -18.58 5.41 14.72
CA THR A 11 -18.48 5.67 13.28
C THR A 11 -17.61 6.89 12.98
N GLU A 12 -17.57 7.86 13.91
CA GLU A 12 -16.77 9.08 13.80
C GLU A 12 -15.26 8.84 13.94
N ALA A 13 -14.87 7.70 14.52
CA ALA A 13 -13.48 7.34 14.76
C ALA A 13 -12.65 7.30 13.47
N ARG A 14 -13.24 6.89 12.34
CA ARG A 14 -12.54 6.87 11.04
C ARG A 14 -12.23 8.27 10.52
N TYR A 15 -13.14 9.24 10.73
CA TYR A 15 -12.93 10.63 10.32
C TYR A 15 -11.88 11.30 11.22
N PHE A 16 -11.91 11.02 12.52
CA PHE A 16 -10.86 11.50 13.41
C PHE A 16 -9.49 10.90 13.06
N ALA A 17 -9.43 9.60 12.77
CA ALA A 17 -8.21 8.95 12.33
C ALA A 17 -7.70 9.45 10.97
N SER A 18 -8.59 9.87 10.07
CA SER A 18 -8.21 10.41 8.76
C SER A 18 -7.57 11.79 8.84
N LEU A 19 -7.72 12.52 9.95
CA LEU A 19 -7.03 13.80 10.16
C LEU A 19 -5.52 13.65 10.04
N VAL A 20 -4.94 12.55 10.53
CA VAL A 20 -3.49 12.30 10.46
C VAL A 20 -3.00 12.22 9.00
N PRO A 21 -3.53 11.33 8.13
CA PRO A 21 -3.15 11.32 6.73
C PRO A 21 -3.58 12.59 5.97
N VAL A 22 -4.68 13.25 6.34
CA VAL A 22 -5.08 14.55 5.73
C VAL A 22 -4.02 15.62 5.99
N VAL A 23 -3.59 15.79 7.23
CA VAL A 23 -2.54 16.75 7.59
C VAL A 23 -1.23 16.40 6.87
N ASN A 24 -0.88 15.12 6.80
CA ASN A 24 0.32 14.70 6.06
C ASN A 24 0.18 14.94 4.54
N CYS A 25 -1.01 14.74 3.97
CA CYS A 25 -1.29 15.04 2.56
C CYS A 25 -1.09 16.53 2.28
N LEU A 26 -1.70 17.41 3.09
CA LEU A 26 -1.53 18.86 2.98
C LEU A 26 -0.06 19.25 3.13
N ARG A 27 0.66 18.65 4.09
CA ARG A 27 2.09 18.84 4.27
C ARG A 27 2.86 18.54 2.99
N LEU A 28 2.69 17.34 2.41
CA LEU A 28 3.37 16.94 1.19
C LEU A 28 3.02 17.83 0.00
N VAL A 29 1.76 18.28 -0.12
CA VAL A 29 1.33 19.19 -1.21
C VAL A 29 1.97 20.57 -1.06
N ILE A 30 1.95 21.16 0.13
CA ILE A 30 2.50 22.50 0.39
C ILE A 30 4.01 22.53 0.09
N TYR A 31 4.76 21.57 0.62
CA TYR A 31 6.21 21.52 0.42
C TYR A 31 6.57 21.02 -0.99
N GLY A 32 5.79 20.10 -1.56
CA GLY A 32 6.03 19.59 -2.91
C GLY A 32 5.77 20.63 -4.01
N LEU A 33 4.81 21.52 -3.81
CA LEU A 33 4.57 22.68 -4.68
C LEU A 33 5.50 23.87 -4.36
N SER A 34 6.45 23.70 -3.43
CA SER A 34 7.38 24.75 -2.99
C SER A 34 6.68 26.03 -2.48
N LEU A 35 5.46 25.90 -1.95
CA LEU A 35 4.74 27.02 -1.32
C LEU A 35 5.33 27.40 0.05
N ALA A 36 6.00 26.44 0.69
CA ALA A 36 6.84 26.63 1.85
C ALA A 36 8.09 25.74 1.73
N THR A 37 9.13 26.02 2.52
CA THR A 37 10.38 25.27 2.51
C THR A 37 10.61 24.55 3.84
N ASP A 38 10.81 23.23 3.77
CA ASP A 38 11.25 22.39 4.90
C ASP A 38 12.34 21.45 4.38
N GLU A 39 13.60 21.88 4.54
CA GLU A 39 14.77 21.13 4.07
C GLU A 39 14.89 19.75 4.75
N GLY A 40 14.45 19.65 6.00
CA GLY A 40 14.47 18.39 6.75
C GLY A 40 13.51 17.37 6.14
N LEU A 41 12.30 17.79 5.79
CA LEU A 41 11.34 16.94 5.08
C LEU A 41 11.85 16.55 3.69
N ILE A 42 12.28 17.52 2.89
CA ILE A 42 12.72 17.26 1.52
C ILE A 42 13.89 16.26 1.53
N LYS A 43 14.89 16.47 2.39
CA LYS A 43 16.06 15.59 2.47
C LYS A 43 15.74 14.18 2.98
N SER A 44 14.71 14.03 3.82
CA SER A 44 14.36 12.73 4.40
C SER A 44 13.47 11.87 3.51
N VAL A 45 12.65 12.50 2.65
CA VAL A 45 11.64 11.80 1.85
C VAL A 45 11.99 11.70 0.37
N THR A 46 12.79 12.63 -0.15
CA THR A 46 13.17 12.67 -1.59
C THR A 46 14.52 12.01 -1.84
N ARG A 47 14.72 11.50 -3.05
CA ARG A 47 15.98 10.85 -3.47
C ARG A 47 16.96 11.85 -4.07
N GLU A 48 16.49 12.78 -4.91
CA GLU A 48 17.33 13.78 -5.58
C GLU A 48 17.32 15.14 -4.86
N GLY A 49 16.63 15.26 -3.72
CA GLY A 49 16.49 16.53 -3.00
C GLY A 49 15.48 17.49 -3.65
N LYS A 50 14.69 17.02 -4.61
CA LYS A 50 13.73 17.82 -5.37
C LYS A 50 12.35 17.80 -4.71
N PRO A 51 11.76 18.96 -4.35
CA PRO A 51 10.46 19.02 -3.71
C PRO A 51 9.35 18.30 -4.49
N GLU A 52 9.40 18.30 -5.82
CA GLU A 52 8.37 17.71 -6.68
C GLU A 52 8.26 16.18 -6.50
N GLU A 53 9.30 15.51 -6.01
CA GLU A 53 9.24 14.09 -5.68
C GLU A 53 8.24 13.78 -4.56
N LEU A 54 7.98 14.74 -3.65
CA LEU A 54 6.98 14.61 -2.60
C LEU A 54 5.58 14.41 -3.17
N LEU A 55 5.30 14.95 -4.37
CA LEU A 55 4.01 14.86 -5.06
C LEU A 55 3.81 13.54 -5.83
N ARG A 56 4.80 12.65 -5.84
CA ARG A 56 4.73 11.35 -6.52
C ARG A 56 4.44 10.24 -5.50
N GLY A 57 5.33 9.23 -5.40
CA GLY A 57 5.18 8.08 -4.51
C GLY A 57 4.71 8.43 -3.09
N PRO A 58 5.33 9.40 -2.37
CA PRO A 58 4.89 9.77 -1.03
C PRO A 58 3.44 10.26 -0.96
N LEU A 59 3.04 11.15 -1.87
CA LEU A 59 1.67 11.65 -1.91
C LEU A 59 0.68 10.54 -2.26
N TYR A 60 0.98 9.71 -3.27
CA TYR A 60 0.13 8.60 -3.68
C TYR A 60 -0.12 7.62 -2.54
N TYR A 61 0.93 7.29 -1.78
CA TYR A 61 0.83 6.44 -0.61
C TYR A 61 -0.12 7.00 0.44
N VAL A 62 -0.04 8.30 0.72
CA VAL A 62 -0.93 8.98 1.67
C VAL A 62 -2.37 9.03 1.16
N LEU A 63 -2.57 9.24 -0.15
CA LEU A 63 -3.91 9.23 -0.76
C LEU A 63 -4.56 7.85 -0.66
N ILE A 64 -3.83 6.77 -0.96
CA ILE A 64 -4.33 5.40 -0.78
C ILE A 64 -4.66 5.14 0.69
N LEU A 65 -3.79 5.54 1.63
CA LEU A 65 -4.05 5.44 3.06
C LEU A 65 -5.33 6.18 3.47
N LEU A 66 -5.57 7.36 2.91
CA LEU A 66 -6.75 8.17 3.17
C LEU A 66 -8.02 7.50 2.62
N VAL A 67 -7.99 7.00 1.38
CA VAL A 67 -9.11 6.25 0.76
C VAL A 67 -9.43 5.00 1.57
N CYS A 68 -8.43 4.19 1.91
CA CYS A 68 -8.62 3.02 2.77
C CYS A 68 -9.17 3.42 4.14
N THR A 69 -8.65 4.48 4.75
CA THR A 69 -9.15 4.95 6.06
C THR A 69 -10.61 5.39 6.02
N MET A 70 -11.03 6.11 4.97
CA MET A 70 -12.38 6.66 4.88
C MET A 70 -13.41 5.62 4.43
N VAL A 71 -13.05 4.77 3.45
CA VAL A 71 -13.97 3.84 2.77
C VAL A 71 -13.83 2.41 3.30
N PHE A 72 -12.59 1.92 3.39
CA PHE A 72 -12.29 0.53 3.76
C PHE A 72 -11.61 0.47 5.14
N TRP A 73 -12.34 0.97 6.15
CA TRP A 73 -11.87 1.07 7.53
C TRP A 73 -11.51 -0.31 8.12
N ARG A 74 -11.12 -0.36 9.39
CA ARG A 74 -10.63 -1.58 10.07
C ARG A 74 -11.60 -2.77 10.10
N GLU A 75 -12.86 -2.56 9.76
CA GLU A 75 -13.90 -3.61 9.64
C GLU A 75 -13.93 -4.22 8.22
N SER A 76 -13.12 -3.70 7.29
CA SER A 76 -13.05 -4.16 5.91
C SER A 76 -11.71 -4.84 5.60
N PRO A 77 -11.73 -6.13 5.20
CA PRO A 77 -10.54 -6.83 4.70
C PRO A 77 -9.88 -6.13 3.51
N ILE A 78 -10.67 -5.42 2.70
CA ILE A 78 -10.22 -4.76 1.45
C ILE A 78 -9.14 -3.72 1.73
N GLY A 79 -9.38 -2.85 2.71
CA GLY A 79 -8.43 -1.79 3.07
C GLY A 79 -7.17 -2.35 3.73
N VAL A 80 -7.33 -3.40 4.55
CA VAL A 80 -6.21 -4.10 5.19
C VAL A 80 -5.30 -4.74 4.15
N ILE A 81 -5.86 -5.47 3.18
CA ILE A 81 -5.08 -6.12 2.10
C ILE A 81 -4.41 -5.06 1.22
N SER A 82 -5.15 -4.06 0.72
CA SER A 82 -4.59 -3.02 -0.15
C SER A 82 -3.40 -2.29 0.49
N LEU A 83 -3.53 -1.91 1.78
CA LEU A 83 -2.43 -1.28 2.51
C LEU A 83 -1.29 -2.27 2.77
N SER A 84 -1.57 -3.53 3.08
CA SER A 84 -0.52 -4.54 3.28
C SER A 84 0.30 -4.78 2.02
N MET A 85 -0.34 -4.82 0.85
CA MET A 85 0.31 -4.99 -0.45
C MET A 85 1.18 -3.78 -0.80
N MET A 86 0.70 -2.56 -0.57
CA MET A 86 1.47 -1.32 -0.83
C MET A 86 2.61 -1.12 0.19
N CYS A 87 2.33 -1.23 1.48
CA CYS A 87 3.30 -0.91 2.53
C CYS A 87 4.34 -2.04 2.67
N GLY A 88 3.86 -3.28 2.69
CA GLY A 88 4.65 -4.46 2.96
C GLY A 88 5.20 -5.09 1.70
N GLY A 89 4.30 -5.48 0.79
CA GLY A 89 4.67 -6.14 -0.46
C GLY A 89 5.61 -5.28 -1.30
N ASP A 90 5.13 -4.14 -1.79
CA ASP A 90 5.86 -3.27 -2.73
C ASP A 90 7.13 -2.69 -2.10
N GLY A 91 7.02 -2.22 -0.85
CA GLY A 91 8.18 -1.73 -0.08
C GLY A 91 9.31 -2.77 0.06
N ILE A 92 8.98 -4.03 0.40
CA ILE A 92 9.99 -5.09 0.52
C ILE A 92 10.49 -5.53 -0.86
N ALA A 93 9.62 -5.61 -1.86
CA ALA A 93 9.97 -5.95 -3.23
C ALA A 93 11.00 -4.98 -3.83
N ASP A 94 10.84 -3.67 -3.57
CA ASP A 94 11.76 -2.63 -4.02
C ASP A 94 13.15 -2.78 -3.35
N ILE A 95 13.19 -3.09 -2.05
CA ILE A 95 14.45 -3.36 -1.33
C ILE A 95 15.12 -4.63 -1.87
N MET A 96 14.39 -5.73 -1.97
CA MET A 96 14.91 -7.02 -2.42
C MET A 96 15.33 -6.98 -3.90
N GLY A 97 14.56 -6.30 -4.74
CA GLY A 97 14.87 -6.12 -6.15
C GLY A 97 16.13 -5.30 -6.37
N ARG A 98 16.37 -4.25 -5.56
CA ARG A 98 17.63 -3.50 -5.61
C ARG A 98 18.82 -4.32 -5.12
N ARG A 99 18.66 -5.11 -4.07
CA ARG A 99 19.77 -5.82 -3.40
C ARG A 99 20.15 -7.14 -4.04
N PHE A 100 19.15 -7.90 -4.51
CA PHE A 100 19.31 -9.28 -5.01
C PHE A 100 18.76 -9.48 -6.42
N GLY A 101 18.18 -8.45 -7.05
CA GLY A 101 17.55 -8.53 -8.37
C GLY A 101 18.51 -8.51 -9.55
N SER A 102 19.45 -9.46 -9.59
CA SER A 102 20.38 -9.66 -10.71
C SER A 102 19.66 -10.19 -11.96
N LEU A 103 18.72 -11.12 -11.79
CA LEU A 103 17.92 -11.67 -12.88
C LEU A 103 16.70 -10.78 -13.16
N LYS A 104 16.72 -10.08 -14.30
CA LYS A 104 15.64 -9.20 -14.74
C LYS A 104 14.48 -9.98 -15.38
N LEU A 105 13.29 -9.37 -15.37
CA LEU A 105 12.14 -9.95 -16.06
C LEU A 105 12.32 -9.79 -17.58
N PRO A 106 11.92 -10.81 -18.38
CA PRO A 106 12.15 -10.78 -19.84
C PRO A 106 11.43 -9.61 -20.52
N TYR A 107 10.26 -9.21 -20.01
CA TYR A 107 9.43 -8.11 -20.53
C TYR A 107 9.61 -6.78 -19.80
N ASN A 108 10.33 -6.74 -18.67
CA ASN A 108 10.56 -5.51 -17.91
C ASN A 108 11.95 -5.52 -17.24
N GLN A 109 12.91 -4.83 -17.86
CA GLN A 109 14.30 -4.78 -17.40
C GLN A 109 14.50 -3.92 -16.14
N GLN A 110 13.51 -3.09 -15.77
CA GLN A 110 13.56 -2.30 -14.54
C GLN A 110 13.22 -3.14 -13.30
N LYS A 111 12.48 -4.24 -13.50
CA LYS A 111 12.02 -5.15 -12.46
C LYS A 111 12.79 -6.46 -12.49
N SER A 112 12.73 -7.22 -11.40
CA SER A 112 13.53 -8.43 -11.22
C SER A 112 12.70 -9.56 -10.66
N TRP A 113 13.09 -10.80 -10.96
CA TRP A 113 12.44 -11.98 -10.40
C TRP A 113 12.48 -11.98 -8.87
N ALA A 114 13.61 -11.58 -8.28
CA ALA A 114 13.75 -11.47 -6.82
C ALA A 114 12.76 -10.47 -6.22
N GLY A 115 12.57 -9.32 -6.87
CA GLY A 115 11.58 -8.31 -6.48
C GLY A 115 10.15 -8.84 -6.56
N SER A 116 9.75 -9.41 -7.70
CA SER A 116 8.38 -9.91 -7.88
C SER A 116 8.05 -11.13 -7.01
N ILE A 117 9.01 -12.04 -6.76
CA ILE A 117 8.84 -13.13 -5.78
C ILE A 117 8.65 -12.54 -4.37
N SER A 118 9.44 -11.53 -4.02
CA SER A 118 9.32 -10.85 -2.72
C SER A 118 7.97 -10.15 -2.58
N MET A 119 7.51 -9.46 -3.64
CA MET A 119 6.20 -8.83 -3.70
C MET A 119 5.08 -9.84 -3.37
N PHE A 120 5.11 -10.99 -4.05
CA PHE A 120 4.11 -12.03 -3.84
C PHE A 120 4.16 -12.60 -2.42
N VAL A 121 5.34 -13.04 -1.97
CA VAL A 121 5.49 -13.73 -0.68
C VAL A 121 5.23 -12.79 0.49
N PHE A 122 5.88 -11.62 0.53
CA PHE A 122 5.72 -10.69 1.64
C PHE A 122 4.37 -9.98 1.60
N GLY A 123 3.85 -9.66 0.41
CA GLY A 123 2.49 -9.14 0.25
C GLY A 123 1.46 -10.10 0.81
N PHE A 124 1.56 -11.39 0.47
CA PHE A 124 0.70 -12.45 1.00
C PHE A 124 0.82 -12.60 2.52
N LEU A 125 2.04 -12.79 3.04
CA LEU A 125 2.29 -13.04 4.46
C LEU A 125 1.85 -11.86 5.34
N ILE A 126 2.17 -10.62 4.94
CA ILE A 126 1.78 -9.42 5.70
C ILE A 126 0.27 -9.24 5.64
N SER A 127 -0.36 -9.45 4.47
CA SER A 127 -1.82 -9.37 4.36
C SER A 127 -2.52 -10.38 5.27
N ILE A 128 -2.10 -11.65 5.25
CA ILE A 128 -2.65 -12.67 6.15
C ILE A 128 -2.41 -12.32 7.62
N GLY A 129 -1.19 -11.92 7.99
CA GLY A 129 -0.86 -11.54 9.35
C GLY A 129 -1.71 -10.37 9.86
N MET A 130 -1.94 -9.36 9.02
CA MET A 130 -2.77 -8.21 9.37
C MET A 130 -4.26 -8.55 9.42
N LEU A 131 -4.77 -9.38 8.49
CA LEU A 131 -6.15 -9.88 8.57
C LEU A 131 -6.36 -10.70 9.84
N HIS A 132 -5.40 -11.54 10.22
CA HIS A 132 -5.45 -12.30 11.46
C HIS A 132 -5.44 -11.39 12.68
N TYR A 133 -4.60 -10.35 12.67
CA TYR A 133 -4.57 -9.34 13.74
C TYR A 133 -5.94 -8.67 13.92
N PHE A 134 -6.57 -8.18 12.85
CA PHE A 134 -7.88 -7.53 12.96
C PHE A 134 -9.02 -8.51 13.25
N SER A 135 -8.94 -9.75 12.74
CA SER A 135 -9.94 -10.79 13.06
C SER A 135 -9.85 -11.25 14.52
N ALA A 136 -8.66 -11.40 15.08
CA ALA A 136 -8.45 -11.72 16.49
C ALA A 136 -8.97 -10.63 17.44
N LEU A 137 -8.98 -9.37 16.99
CA LEU A 137 -9.60 -8.25 17.72
C LEU A 137 -11.13 -8.18 17.54
N GLY A 138 -11.73 -9.08 16.76
CA GLY A 138 -13.17 -9.18 16.57
C GLY A 138 -13.77 -8.21 15.56
N TYR A 139 -12.95 -7.54 14.73
CA TYR A 139 -13.48 -6.56 13.75
C TYR A 139 -14.18 -7.21 12.56
N PHE A 140 -13.79 -8.43 12.19
CA PHE A 140 -14.48 -9.23 11.18
C PHE A 140 -14.16 -10.72 11.34
N GLN A 141 -15.08 -11.56 10.87
CA GLN A 141 -14.88 -13.01 10.81
C GLN A 141 -14.60 -13.44 9.38
N LEU A 142 -13.64 -14.34 9.24
CA LEU A 142 -13.17 -14.83 7.95
C LEU A 142 -13.15 -16.36 7.96
N ASP A 143 -13.62 -16.96 6.87
CA ASP A 143 -13.28 -18.35 6.58
C ASP A 143 -11.83 -18.39 6.11
N TRP A 144 -10.95 -18.93 6.96
CA TRP A 144 -9.51 -18.92 6.73
C TRP A 144 -9.09 -19.68 5.48
N PHE A 145 -9.78 -20.77 5.13
CA PHE A 145 -9.43 -21.56 3.96
C PHE A 145 -9.63 -20.72 2.68
N TRP A 146 -10.83 -20.18 2.50
CA TRP A 146 -11.13 -19.31 1.36
C TRP A 146 -10.37 -17.98 1.39
N THR A 147 -10.09 -17.44 2.57
CA THR A 147 -9.32 -16.20 2.73
C THR A 147 -7.91 -16.36 2.23
N MET A 148 -7.23 -17.48 2.55
CA MET A 148 -5.88 -17.74 2.06
C MET A 148 -5.84 -17.81 0.53
N GLU A 149 -6.79 -18.51 -0.10
CA GLU A 149 -6.89 -18.58 -1.56
C GLU A 149 -7.13 -17.19 -2.19
N LYS A 150 -8.07 -16.42 -1.64
CA LYS A 150 -8.37 -15.06 -2.12
C LYS A 150 -7.16 -14.13 -2.00
N VAL A 151 -6.48 -14.13 -0.86
CA VAL A 151 -5.29 -13.28 -0.63
C VAL A 151 -4.12 -13.72 -1.51
N ALA A 152 -3.94 -15.02 -1.76
CA ALA A 152 -2.96 -15.51 -2.72
C ALA A 152 -3.25 -14.99 -4.14
N LEU A 153 -4.51 -15.05 -4.58
CA LEU A 153 -4.91 -14.51 -5.88
C LEU A 153 -4.67 -12.99 -5.97
N ILE A 154 -5.06 -12.24 -4.94
CA ILE A 154 -4.86 -10.79 -4.88
C ILE A 154 -3.36 -10.45 -4.93
N SER A 155 -2.54 -11.18 -4.17
CA SER A 155 -1.10 -11.00 -4.15
C SER A 155 -0.48 -11.30 -5.51
N LEU A 156 -0.95 -12.35 -6.19
CA LEU A 156 -0.49 -12.69 -7.54
C LEU A 156 -0.84 -11.58 -8.54
N VAL A 157 -2.07 -11.07 -8.51
CA VAL A 157 -2.50 -9.98 -9.41
C VAL A 157 -1.66 -8.72 -9.14
N ALA A 158 -1.45 -8.37 -7.88
CA ALA A 158 -0.62 -7.23 -7.52
C ALA A 158 0.83 -7.38 -7.99
N THR A 159 1.42 -8.58 -7.85
CA THR A 159 2.76 -8.90 -8.37
C THR A 159 2.82 -8.80 -9.89
N VAL A 160 1.80 -9.26 -10.60
CA VAL A 160 1.74 -9.11 -12.06
C VAL A 160 1.65 -7.63 -12.43
N VAL A 161 0.80 -6.85 -11.75
CA VAL A 161 0.69 -5.40 -12.00
C VAL A 161 2.00 -4.68 -11.71
N GLU A 162 2.70 -5.04 -10.64
CA GLU A 162 4.03 -4.52 -10.29
C GLU A 162 5.10 -4.89 -11.33
N SER A 163 4.99 -6.07 -11.94
CA SER A 163 5.97 -6.57 -12.89
C SER A 163 5.85 -5.93 -14.28
N LEU A 164 4.67 -5.42 -14.64
CA LEU A 164 4.41 -4.82 -15.94
C LEU A 164 5.24 -3.55 -16.18
N PRO A 165 5.63 -3.25 -17.44
CA PRO A 165 6.38 -2.04 -17.79
C PRO A 165 5.47 -0.79 -17.85
N THR A 166 4.57 -0.64 -16.88
CA THR A 166 3.57 0.45 -16.82
C THR A 166 4.04 1.68 -16.06
N THR A 167 5.19 1.62 -15.39
CA THR A 167 5.73 2.68 -14.51
C THR A 167 5.90 4.04 -15.21
N LYS A 168 5.97 4.07 -16.55
CA LYS A 168 6.00 5.32 -17.34
C LYS A 168 4.65 6.04 -17.46
N VAL A 169 3.54 5.33 -17.23
CA VAL A 169 2.17 5.83 -17.40
C VAL A 169 1.45 5.92 -16.07
N VAL A 170 1.61 4.91 -15.21
CA VAL A 170 1.01 4.85 -13.87
C VAL A 170 2.09 4.41 -12.89
N ASP A 171 2.30 5.20 -11.84
CA ASP A 171 3.25 4.89 -10.77
C ASP A 171 2.83 3.60 -10.04
N ASP A 172 3.80 2.76 -9.71
CA ASP A 172 3.55 1.48 -9.03
C ASP A 172 2.89 1.70 -7.65
N ASN A 173 3.16 2.85 -7.01
CA ASN A 173 2.52 3.29 -5.77
C ASN A 173 1.02 3.58 -5.91
N ILE A 174 0.49 3.63 -7.14
CA ILE A 174 -0.94 3.74 -7.44
C ILE A 174 -1.47 2.40 -7.96
N SER A 175 -0.80 1.83 -8.97
CA SER A 175 -1.30 0.66 -9.70
C SER A 175 -1.44 -0.56 -8.78
N VAL A 176 -0.45 -0.83 -7.93
CA VAL A 176 -0.44 -1.96 -7.00
C VAL A 176 -1.55 -1.89 -5.95
N PRO A 177 -1.68 -0.81 -5.16
CA PRO A 177 -2.75 -0.72 -4.16
C PRO A 177 -4.13 -0.72 -4.79
N LEU A 178 -4.33 -0.06 -5.94
CA LEU A 178 -5.62 -0.04 -6.62
C LEU A 178 -5.98 -1.42 -7.18
N ALA A 179 -5.05 -2.11 -7.84
CA ALA A 179 -5.30 -3.48 -8.33
C ALA A 179 -5.64 -4.42 -7.18
N SER A 180 -4.91 -4.31 -6.06
CA SER A 180 -5.17 -5.08 -4.86
C SER A 180 -6.54 -4.75 -4.24
N MET A 181 -6.90 -3.47 -4.21
CA MET A 181 -8.19 -2.99 -3.71
C MET A 181 -9.35 -3.48 -4.56
N VAL A 182 -9.24 -3.38 -5.89
CA VAL A 182 -10.27 -3.87 -6.83
C VAL A 182 -10.42 -5.39 -6.72
N MET A 183 -9.32 -6.14 -6.72
CA MET A 183 -9.38 -7.60 -6.59
C MET A 183 -9.92 -8.03 -5.22
N ALA A 184 -9.56 -7.32 -4.15
CA ALA A 184 -10.11 -7.58 -2.83
C ALA A 184 -11.60 -7.23 -2.78
N PHE A 185 -12.02 -6.13 -3.39
CA PHE A 185 -13.43 -5.77 -3.52
C PHE A 185 -14.21 -6.83 -4.31
N LEU A 186 -13.67 -7.38 -5.39
CA LEU A 186 -14.33 -8.45 -6.14
C LEU A 186 -14.35 -9.79 -5.38
N SER A 187 -13.38 -10.04 -4.50
CA SER A 187 -13.25 -11.32 -3.78
C SER A 187 -13.98 -11.34 -2.44
N PHE A 188 -14.08 -10.18 -1.77
CA PHE A 188 -14.67 -10.01 -0.44
C PHE A 188 -15.89 -9.09 -0.43
N GLY A 189 -16.17 -8.38 -1.53
CA GLY A 189 -17.38 -7.58 -1.69
C GLY A 189 -18.60 -8.50 -1.70
N PHE A 190 -19.56 -8.13 -0.86
CA PHE A 190 -20.84 -8.80 -0.70
C PHE A 190 -21.72 -8.64 -1.93
#